data_AF-A0A0W0ZFG6-F1
#
_entry.id   AF-A0A0W0ZFG6-F1
#
_cell.length_a   1.000
_cell.length_b   1.000
_cell.length_c   1.000
_cell.angle_alpha   90.00
_cell.angle_beta   90.00
_cell.angle_gamma   90.00
#
_symmetry.space_group_name_H-M   'P 1'
#
loop_
_entity.id
_entity.type
_entity.pdbx_description
1 polymer ?
#
loop_
_entity_poly.entity_id
_entity_poly.type
_entity_poly.pdbx_seq_one_letter_code
_entity_poly.pdbx_strand_id
1 'polypeptide(L)'
;MSLKSTFQGGIELNFSSQRKFETTEGVAQENQAPIIARNTVRFLMMGWTEQWTEFLTPSVAYAVFVKRDHKLLRELRFAFQQGFLDLFEQLKNKELTPEQKEQVHLYLSNCLTLLPYGDLTPYESIKIPQYIDGHLELIEYQVKPIELTERSSWQSFFIHDKDRVFAYGLEPLFHNKAESHLIFMGTTYPAGQGFLPQVKTDTKGFETVGESLYQTGRERIHKWLSTQKNKIHVCGVSLGGSLSLLLAIDKGNYELSRVDALNPAGLHDAWYKNRYDHWDELTNKPLVVVQKQGNDPVSAFGIWKDDWHIIQVTPPPDKQGPNCFCDHFLNYAGFADTTFTYIEAKQDNAKRTARNFWLYTLGRSFIYGFFLLPYTYAARPLSYFLIKNWMISASVLGLLVGAGLTAAGILPAVAFFIIAGGLFATIFVYSDILYKKNPEASSQRALIEKEGLPEMHDPSLSRNPSMDIYNKDNTVDIKLTYQQIHTYYEVMRCLVKGKGFLPDDKKKSKHTEGVSKKSLLEASLEAPKAAVEVPFTVTRAKAAHIRHTLDLVQRLGRKNETLKANVEECYTEYRIGKHL
;
A
#
# COMPACT_ATOMS: atom_id res chain seq x y z
N MET A 1 25.48 12.52 -18.39
CA MET A 1 24.50 11.89 -19.29
C MET A 1 23.99 12.97 -20.24
N SER A 2 23.86 12.71 -21.55
CA SER A 2 23.26 13.70 -22.46
C SER A 2 21.77 13.85 -22.15
N LEU A 3 21.28 15.08 -22.07
CA LEU A 3 19.85 15.34 -21.86
C LEU A 3 19.05 14.74 -23.01
N LYS A 4 18.03 13.93 -22.70
CA LYS A 4 17.09 13.42 -23.71
C LYS A 4 16.29 14.58 -24.29
N SER A 5 15.86 14.46 -25.54
CA SER A 5 15.02 15.46 -26.19
C SER A 5 13.61 15.47 -25.62
N THR A 6 12.95 16.63 -25.68
CA THR A 6 11.50 16.74 -25.46
C THR A 6 10.75 15.87 -26.46
N PHE A 7 9.65 15.24 -26.00
CA PHE A 7 8.73 14.50 -26.86
C PHE A 7 7.27 14.81 -26.50
N GLN A 8 6.38 14.54 -27.44
CA GLN A 8 4.92 14.56 -27.24
C GLN A 8 4.44 13.12 -27.13
N GLY A 9 3.50 12.83 -26.23
CA GLY A 9 3.09 11.45 -25.93
C GLY A 9 2.69 10.64 -27.17
N GLY A 10 1.79 11.20 -27.98
CA GLY A 10 1.40 10.64 -29.27
C GLY A 10 0.40 9.49 -29.21
N ILE A 11 -0.10 9.10 -28.02
CA ILE A 11 -1.27 8.21 -27.87
C ILE A 11 -2.19 8.66 -26.75
N GLU A 12 -3.47 8.37 -26.90
CA GLU A 12 -4.50 8.58 -25.88
C GLU A 12 -4.71 7.30 -25.06
N LEU A 13 -4.54 7.39 -23.75
CA LEU A 13 -4.67 6.30 -22.79
C LEU A 13 -5.89 6.54 -21.91
N ASN A 14 -6.97 5.81 -22.19
CA ASN A 14 -8.22 5.95 -21.45
C ASN A 14 -8.33 4.88 -20.37
N PHE A 15 -8.35 5.26 -19.09
CA PHE A 15 -8.55 4.30 -17.99
C PHE A 15 -9.98 3.77 -17.87
N SER A 16 -10.89 4.27 -18.71
CA SER A 16 -12.25 3.78 -18.85
C SER A 16 -12.71 4.01 -20.28
N SER A 17 -13.52 3.11 -20.81
CA SER A 17 -14.20 3.31 -22.10
C SER A 17 -15.08 4.57 -22.16
N GLN A 18 -15.55 5.09 -21.02
CA GLN A 18 -16.38 6.29 -20.94
C GLN A 18 -15.69 7.39 -20.13
N ARG A 19 -15.63 8.61 -20.71
CA ARG A 19 -15.12 9.82 -20.03
C ARG A 19 -16.12 10.51 -19.13
N LYS A 20 -17.40 10.47 -19.51
CA LYS A 20 -18.47 11.16 -18.78
C LYS A 20 -18.69 10.49 -17.42
N PHE A 21 -19.04 11.30 -16.43
CA PHE A 21 -19.41 10.78 -15.13
C PHE A 21 -20.79 10.13 -15.19
N GLU A 22 -20.94 9.08 -14.38
CA GLU A 22 -22.23 8.45 -14.11
C GLU A 22 -22.93 9.22 -12.99
N THR A 23 -24.21 9.52 -13.15
CA THR A 23 -25.00 10.21 -12.12
C THR A 23 -25.36 9.28 -10.95
N THR A 24 -25.36 9.81 -9.74
CA THR A 24 -25.88 9.14 -8.54
C THR A 24 -27.32 9.55 -8.22
N GLU A 25 -27.90 10.47 -9.00
CA GLU A 25 -29.28 10.95 -8.80
C GLU A 25 -30.28 9.79 -9.00
N GLY A 26 -31.21 9.65 -8.06
CA GLY A 26 -32.19 8.56 -8.08
C GLY A 26 -31.64 7.16 -7.73
N VAL A 27 -30.33 7.04 -7.45
CA VAL A 27 -29.71 5.77 -7.05
C VAL A 27 -29.75 5.63 -5.52
N ALA A 28 -30.26 4.51 -5.02
CA ALA A 28 -30.26 4.19 -3.60
C ALA A 28 -28.83 4.24 -3.00
N GLN A 29 -28.67 4.77 -1.78
CA GLN A 29 -27.38 5.06 -1.18
C GLN A 29 -26.44 3.84 -1.15
N GLU A 30 -26.99 2.65 -0.89
CA GLU A 30 -26.26 1.39 -0.89
C GLU A 30 -25.66 1.04 -2.26
N ASN A 31 -26.19 1.57 -3.36
CA ASN A 31 -25.74 1.27 -4.72
C ASN A 31 -24.90 2.40 -5.34
N GLN A 32 -24.62 3.48 -4.59
CA GLN A 32 -23.83 4.60 -5.09
C GLN A 32 -22.31 4.33 -5.10
N ALA A 33 -21.81 3.50 -4.19
CA ALA A 33 -20.36 3.26 -4.04
C ALA A 33 -19.65 2.82 -5.35
N PRO A 34 -20.20 1.89 -6.17
CA PRO A 34 -19.60 1.54 -7.46
C PRO A 34 -19.52 2.71 -8.46
N ILE A 35 -20.56 3.56 -8.49
CA ILE A 35 -20.62 4.74 -9.37
C ILE A 35 -19.56 5.75 -8.95
N ILE A 36 -19.51 6.06 -7.65
CA ILE A 36 -18.51 6.97 -7.08
C ILE A 36 -17.11 6.47 -7.40
N ALA A 37 -16.81 5.19 -7.14
CA ALA A 37 -15.51 4.59 -7.41
C ALA A 37 -15.08 4.73 -8.88
N ARG A 38 -15.97 4.45 -9.84
CA ARG A 38 -15.69 4.62 -11.28
C ARG A 38 -15.44 6.07 -11.65
N ASN A 39 -16.24 7.01 -11.13
CA ASN A 39 -16.02 8.42 -11.36
C ASN A 39 -14.70 8.91 -10.74
N THR A 40 -14.29 8.39 -9.58
CA THR A 40 -12.99 8.68 -8.96
C THR A 40 -11.84 8.33 -9.91
N VAL A 41 -11.79 7.10 -10.43
CA VAL A 41 -10.69 6.70 -11.33
C VAL A 41 -10.75 7.44 -12.67
N ARG A 42 -11.94 7.75 -13.20
CA ARG A 42 -12.07 8.62 -14.39
C ARG A 42 -11.45 9.98 -14.14
N PHE A 43 -11.79 10.61 -13.01
CA PHE A 43 -11.23 11.92 -12.64
C PHE A 43 -9.71 11.86 -12.52
N LEU A 44 -9.19 10.92 -11.74
CA LEU A 44 -7.76 10.83 -11.48
C LEU A 44 -6.94 10.44 -12.72
N MET A 45 -7.46 9.56 -13.58
CA MET A 45 -6.69 8.92 -14.67
C MET A 45 -6.97 9.49 -16.06
N MET A 46 -8.06 10.24 -16.24
CA MET A 46 -8.46 10.81 -17.52
C MET A 46 -8.51 12.35 -17.50
N GLY A 47 -8.01 12.93 -16.40
CA GLY A 47 -7.81 14.36 -16.15
C GLY A 47 -9.07 15.15 -15.87
N TRP A 48 -8.93 16.48 -16.00
CA TRP A 48 -9.94 17.43 -15.57
C TRP A 48 -11.23 17.33 -16.39
N THR A 49 -12.37 17.52 -15.71
CA THR A 49 -13.70 17.62 -16.31
C THR A 49 -14.50 18.69 -15.58
N GLU A 50 -15.33 19.43 -16.31
CA GLU A 50 -16.24 20.44 -15.71
C GLU A 50 -17.25 19.80 -14.74
N GLN A 51 -17.52 18.50 -14.90
CA GLN A 51 -18.43 17.73 -14.04
C GLN A 51 -17.83 17.35 -12.67
N TRP A 52 -16.62 17.79 -12.34
CA TRP A 52 -15.92 17.37 -11.11
C TRP A 52 -16.73 17.66 -9.82
N THR A 53 -17.56 18.71 -9.81
CA THR A 53 -18.41 19.04 -8.65
C THR A 53 -19.46 17.97 -8.36
N GLU A 54 -19.85 17.17 -9.36
CA GLU A 54 -20.75 16.01 -9.16
C GLU A 54 -20.13 14.96 -8.22
N PHE A 55 -18.80 15.00 -8.02
CA PHE A 55 -18.07 14.15 -7.08
C PHE A 55 -18.19 14.59 -5.61
N LEU A 56 -18.54 15.86 -5.36
CA LEU A 56 -18.63 16.46 -4.01
C LEU A 56 -19.95 16.07 -3.30
N THR A 57 -20.17 14.77 -3.14
CA THR A 57 -21.35 14.27 -2.41
C THR A 57 -21.09 14.24 -0.90
N PRO A 58 -22.13 14.33 -0.05
CA PRO A 58 -21.99 14.15 1.40
C PRO A 58 -21.33 12.81 1.79
N SER A 59 -21.60 11.74 1.03
CA SER A 59 -20.99 10.43 1.26
C SER A 59 -19.49 10.43 0.99
N VAL A 60 -19.04 11.07 -0.10
CA VAL A 60 -17.61 11.25 -0.39
C VAL A 60 -16.95 12.13 0.67
N ALA A 61 -17.56 13.26 1.03
CA ALA A 61 -17.03 14.14 2.08
C ALA A 61 -16.90 13.40 3.42
N TYR A 62 -17.91 12.63 3.81
CA TYR A 62 -17.86 11.81 5.03
C TYR A 62 -16.76 10.74 4.96
N ALA A 63 -16.61 10.07 3.81
CA ALA A 63 -15.57 9.06 3.59
C ALA A 63 -14.14 9.64 3.68
N VAL A 64 -13.96 10.89 3.25
CA VAL A 64 -12.68 11.61 3.21
C VAL A 64 -12.34 12.27 4.55
N PHE A 65 -13.30 12.88 5.24
CA PHE A 65 -13.03 13.71 6.42
C PHE A 65 -13.40 13.06 7.75
N VAL A 66 -14.32 12.09 7.76
CA VAL A 66 -14.90 11.56 9.01
C VAL A 66 -14.56 10.10 9.24
N LYS A 67 -14.93 9.21 8.31
CA LYS A 67 -14.77 7.77 8.51
C LYS A 67 -14.57 7.05 7.20
N ARG A 68 -13.54 6.22 7.16
CA ARG A 68 -13.25 5.28 6.07
C ARG A 68 -14.46 4.40 5.74
N ASP A 69 -14.78 4.34 4.45
CA ASP A 69 -15.85 3.49 3.90
C ASP A 69 -15.25 2.29 3.17
N HIS A 70 -15.23 1.12 3.82
CA HIS A 70 -14.67 -0.10 3.25
C HIS A 70 -15.40 -0.58 1.99
N LYS A 71 -16.70 -0.27 1.84
CA LYS A 71 -17.45 -0.63 0.64
C LYS A 71 -16.98 0.22 -0.54
N LEU A 72 -16.88 1.53 -0.34
CA LEU A 72 -16.36 2.44 -1.37
C LEU A 72 -14.94 2.06 -1.78
N LEU A 73 -14.06 1.75 -0.82
CA LEU A 73 -12.68 1.38 -1.11
C LEU A 73 -12.57 0.02 -1.83
N ARG A 74 -13.42 -0.95 -1.49
CA ARG A 74 -13.56 -2.20 -2.27
C ARG A 74 -13.92 -1.92 -3.72
N GLU A 75 -14.94 -1.09 -3.96
CA GLU A 75 -15.35 -0.72 -5.31
C GLU A 75 -14.25 0.08 -6.05
N LEU A 76 -13.46 0.88 -5.33
CA LEU A 76 -12.33 1.60 -5.91
C LEU A 76 -11.27 0.62 -6.46
N ARG A 77 -10.92 -0.45 -5.71
CA ARG A 77 -10.01 -1.49 -6.23
C ARG A 77 -10.56 -2.18 -7.47
N PHE A 78 -11.86 -2.45 -7.50
CA PHE A 78 -12.52 -3.03 -8.66
C PHE A 78 -12.48 -2.09 -9.87
N ALA A 79 -12.71 -0.80 -9.66
CA ALA A 79 -12.61 0.21 -10.72
C ALA A 79 -11.18 0.32 -11.27
N PHE A 80 -10.16 0.23 -10.41
CA PHE A 80 -8.76 0.12 -10.85
C PHE A 80 -8.52 -1.13 -11.70
N GLN A 81 -9.01 -2.29 -11.27
CA GLN A 81 -8.90 -3.52 -12.03
C GLN A 81 -9.54 -3.38 -13.43
N GLN A 82 -10.73 -2.77 -13.51
CA GLN A 82 -11.38 -2.55 -14.81
C GLN A 82 -10.55 -1.61 -15.70
N GLY A 83 -9.99 -0.53 -15.16
CA GLY A 83 -9.17 0.37 -15.96
C GLY A 83 -7.88 -0.25 -16.47
N PHE A 84 -7.23 -1.13 -15.69
CA PHE A 84 -6.10 -1.92 -16.18
C PHE A 84 -6.48 -2.87 -17.31
N LEU A 85 -7.67 -3.47 -17.28
CA LEU A 85 -8.18 -4.30 -18.37
C LEU A 85 -8.46 -3.46 -19.62
N ASP A 86 -9.11 -2.31 -19.46
CA ASP A 86 -9.41 -1.39 -20.56
C ASP A 86 -8.11 -0.90 -21.23
N LEU A 87 -7.05 -0.61 -20.45
CA LEU A 87 -5.74 -0.24 -20.99
C LEU A 87 -5.07 -1.40 -21.73
N PHE A 88 -5.12 -2.62 -21.19
CA PHE A 88 -4.57 -3.79 -21.88
C PHE A 88 -5.22 -3.97 -23.25
N GLU A 89 -6.55 -3.90 -23.31
CA GLU A 89 -7.31 -4.03 -24.56
C GLU A 89 -6.95 -2.93 -25.58
N GLN A 90 -6.69 -1.71 -25.11
CA GLN A 90 -6.25 -0.59 -25.96
C GLN A 90 -4.85 -0.77 -26.55
N LEU A 91 -3.98 -1.57 -25.92
CA LEU A 91 -2.55 -1.63 -26.22
C LEU A 91 -2.07 -2.97 -26.80
N LYS A 92 -2.74 -4.10 -26.50
CA LYS A 92 -2.25 -5.47 -26.75
C LYS A 92 -1.84 -5.83 -28.19
N ASN A 93 -2.28 -5.07 -29.19
CA ASN A 93 -2.00 -5.29 -30.61
C ASN A 93 -1.32 -4.10 -31.29
N LYS A 94 -0.79 -3.14 -30.53
CA LYS A 94 -0.17 -1.92 -31.07
C LYS A 94 1.34 -2.02 -31.05
N GLU A 95 1.96 -1.68 -32.18
CA GLU A 95 3.39 -1.39 -32.22
C GLU A 95 3.61 0.07 -31.79
N LEU A 96 4.24 0.26 -30.64
CA LEU A 96 4.51 1.58 -30.09
C LEU A 96 5.94 2.04 -30.41
N THR A 97 6.09 3.31 -30.75
CA THR A 97 7.38 4.01 -30.80
C THR A 97 8.04 4.05 -29.41
N PRO A 98 9.36 4.27 -29.31
CA PRO A 98 10.04 4.41 -28.02
C PRO A 98 9.42 5.49 -27.11
N GLU A 99 9.02 6.63 -27.68
CA GLU A 99 8.38 7.75 -26.99
C GLU A 99 6.99 7.35 -26.45
N GLN A 100 6.18 6.66 -27.26
CA GLN A 100 4.89 6.14 -26.83
C GLN A 100 5.04 5.05 -25.75
N LYS A 101 6.08 4.21 -25.82
CA LYS A 101 6.39 3.24 -24.76
C LYS A 101 6.73 3.94 -23.45
N GLU A 102 7.57 4.98 -23.49
CA GLU A 102 7.88 5.79 -22.31
C GLU A 102 6.60 6.46 -21.76
N GLN A 103 5.74 7.02 -22.61
CA GLN A 103 4.43 7.55 -22.19
C GLN A 103 3.60 6.49 -21.46
N VAL A 104 3.47 5.27 -22.03
CA VAL A 104 2.73 4.16 -21.39
C VAL A 104 3.34 3.79 -20.04
N HIS A 105 4.67 3.72 -19.94
CA HIS A 105 5.34 3.43 -18.68
C HIS A 105 5.03 4.51 -17.62
N LEU A 106 5.20 5.79 -17.95
CA LEU A 106 4.89 6.89 -17.02
C LEU A 106 3.42 6.85 -16.58
N TYR A 107 2.50 6.63 -17.52
CA TYR A 107 1.07 6.55 -17.23
C TYR A 107 0.71 5.37 -16.34
N LEU A 108 1.21 4.16 -16.64
CA LEU A 108 0.98 2.97 -15.82
C LEU A 108 1.59 3.13 -14.42
N SER A 109 2.81 3.67 -14.31
CA SER A 109 3.42 3.98 -13.01
C SER A 109 2.54 4.92 -12.21
N ASN A 110 2.02 6.00 -12.82
CA ASN A 110 1.09 6.93 -12.17
C ASN A 110 -0.20 6.24 -11.70
N CYS A 111 -0.78 5.34 -12.51
CA CYS A 111 -1.94 4.53 -12.09
C CYS A 111 -1.61 3.67 -10.86
N LEU A 112 -0.43 3.03 -10.83
CA LEU A 112 0.01 2.22 -9.70
C LEU A 112 0.22 3.06 -8.44
N THR A 113 0.76 4.28 -8.55
CA THR A 113 0.98 5.15 -7.38
C THR A 113 -0.32 5.51 -6.63
N LEU A 114 -1.45 5.53 -7.33
CA LEU A 114 -2.76 5.90 -6.79
C LEU A 114 -3.61 4.68 -6.38
N LEU A 115 -3.20 3.47 -6.76
CA LEU A 115 -3.88 2.22 -6.39
C LEU A 115 -3.99 1.99 -4.87
N PRO A 116 -2.97 2.28 -4.03
CA PRO A 116 -3.04 2.10 -2.57
C PRO A 116 -4.18 2.85 -1.87
N TYR A 117 -4.69 3.93 -2.46
CA TYR A 117 -5.83 4.68 -1.90
C TYR A 117 -7.12 3.86 -1.85
N GLY A 118 -7.20 2.72 -2.55
CA GLY A 118 -8.28 1.74 -2.46
C GLY A 118 -8.15 0.70 -1.36
N ASP A 119 -7.18 0.82 -0.44
CA ASP A 119 -6.87 -0.19 0.59
C ASP A 119 -6.58 -1.56 0.00
N LEU A 120 -5.44 -1.66 -0.70
CA LEU A 120 -5.00 -2.94 -1.25
C LEU A 120 -4.93 -4.00 -0.14
N THR A 121 -5.58 -5.13 -0.40
CA THR A 121 -5.74 -6.21 0.58
C THR A 121 -4.96 -7.45 0.16
N PRO A 122 -4.31 -8.17 1.08
CA PRO A 122 -3.53 -9.38 0.76
C PRO A 122 -4.40 -10.57 0.31
N TYR A 123 -5.72 -10.41 0.34
CA TYR A 123 -6.69 -11.45 0.00
C TYR A 123 -7.31 -11.29 -1.39
N GLU A 124 -6.88 -10.28 -2.14
CA GLU A 124 -7.25 -10.08 -3.54
C GLU A 124 -6.01 -10.12 -4.43
N SER A 125 -6.18 -10.50 -5.69
CA SER A 125 -5.20 -10.33 -6.75
C SER A 125 -5.58 -9.16 -7.66
N ILE A 126 -4.59 -8.56 -8.29
CA ILE A 126 -4.81 -7.52 -9.30
C ILE A 126 -4.04 -7.84 -10.57
N LYS A 127 -4.67 -7.62 -11.72
CA LYS A 127 -4.07 -7.80 -13.03
C LYS A 127 -3.65 -6.46 -13.60
N ILE A 128 -2.37 -6.34 -13.99
CA ILE A 128 -1.74 -5.11 -14.46
C ILE A 128 -1.05 -5.39 -15.81
N PRO A 129 -1.21 -4.52 -16.82
CA PRO A 129 -0.47 -4.64 -18.08
C PRO A 129 1.02 -4.39 -17.86
N GLN A 130 1.88 -5.26 -18.38
CA GLN A 130 3.33 -5.12 -18.33
C GLN A 130 3.96 -5.56 -19.65
N TYR A 131 4.96 -4.81 -20.11
CA TYR A 131 5.78 -5.25 -21.23
C TYR A 131 6.82 -6.27 -20.77
N ILE A 132 6.81 -7.45 -21.37
CA ILE A 132 7.75 -8.54 -21.13
C ILE A 132 8.29 -9.00 -22.48
N ASP A 133 9.62 -9.03 -22.62
CA ASP A 133 10.30 -9.42 -23.86
C ASP A 133 9.75 -8.70 -25.12
N GLY A 134 9.32 -7.44 -24.96
CA GLY A 134 8.77 -6.60 -26.04
C GLY A 134 7.27 -6.75 -26.31
N HIS A 135 6.58 -7.68 -25.64
CA HIS A 135 5.14 -7.91 -25.78
C HIS A 135 4.38 -7.44 -24.53
N LEU A 136 3.17 -6.91 -24.73
CA LEU A 136 2.31 -6.54 -23.61
C LEU A 136 1.56 -7.78 -23.11
N GLU A 137 1.73 -8.08 -21.83
CA GLU A 137 1.02 -9.16 -21.16
C GLU A 137 0.22 -8.62 -19.97
N LEU A 138 -0.87 -9.31 -19.63
CA LEU A 138 -1.69 -8.97 -18.47
C LEU A 138 -1.27 -9.87 -17.29
N ILE A 139 -0.47 -9.31 -16.38
CA ILE A 139 0.15 -10.06 -15.30
C ILE A 139 -0.70 -9.98 -14.04
N GLU A 140 -0.99 -11.14 -13.46
CA GLU A 140 -1.74 -11.23 -12.20
C GLU A 140 -0.79 -11.24 -10.99
N TYR A 141 -1.01 -10.30 -10.08
CA TYR A 141 -0.18 -10.07 -8.90
C TYR A 141 -0.92 -10.40 -7.60
N GLN A 142 -0.20 -10.97 -6.65
CA GLN A 142 -0.60 -11.01 -5.25
C GLN A 142 -0.13 -9.74 -4.54
N VAL A 143 -0.98 -9.21 -3.66
CA VAL A 143 -0.66 -8.05 -2.81
C VAL A 143 0.02 -8.50 -1.51
N LYS A 144 1.11 -7.81 -1.15
CA LYS A 144 1.83 -7.94 0.12
C LYS A 144 1.96 -6.58 0.81
N PRO A 145 1.11 -6.26 1.81
CA PRO A 145 1.28 -5.06 2.60
C PRO A 145 2.56 -5.11 3.45
N ILE A 146 3.31 -4.02 3.46
CA ILE A 146 4.59 -3.88 4.19
C ILE A 146 4.44 -2.68 5.13
N GLU A 147 4.37 -2.94 6.43
CA GLU A 147 4.19 -1.87 7.42
C GLU A 147 5.45 -1.02 7.57
N LEU A 148 5.31 0.30 7.49
CA LEU A 148 6.40 1.26 7.63
C LEU A 148 6.53 1.80 9.05
N THR A 149 5.45 1.80 9.83
CA THR A 149 5.45 2.25 11.22
C THR A 149 5.99 1.20 12.18
N GLU A 150 6.67 1.64 13.24
CA GLU A 150 7.13 0.77 14.32
C GLU A 150 6.05 0.61 15.40
N ARG A 151 5.86 -0.64 15.86
CA ARG A 151 4.90 -0.99 16.93
C ARG A 151 5.56 -1.52 18.20
N SER A 152 6.87 -1.70 18.21
CA SER A 152 7.62 -2.16 19.38
C SER A 152 7.69 -1.08 20.47
N SER A 153 7.83 -1.53 21.71
CA SER A 153 8.29 -0.68 22.82
C SER A 153 7.39 0.54 23.07
N TRP A 154 8.01 1.70 23.34
CA TRP A 154 7.35 2.96 23.69
C TRP A 154 6.52 3.56 22.54
N GLN A 155 6.84 3.22 21.29
CA GLN A 155 6.16 3.72 20.09
C GLN A 155 4.70 3.27 20.05
N SER A 156 4.39 2.10 20.64
CA SER A 156 3.03 1.58 20.75
C SER A 156 2.06 2.50 21.51
N PHE A 157 2.57 3.43 22.33
CA PHE A 157 1.74 4.43 23.02
C PHE A 157 1.27 5.56 22.09
N PHE A 158 1.94 5.79 20.96
CA PHE A 158 1.66 6.91 20.03
C PHE A 158 1.14 6.46 18.67
N ILE A 159 1.40 5.20 18.30
CA ILE A 159 0.96 4.60 17.04
C ILE A 159 -0.20 3.65 17.35
N HIS A 160 -1.42 4.11 17.06
CA HIS A 160 -2.62 3.29 17.13
C HIS A 160 -2.90 2.62 15.79
N ASP A 161 -3.96 1.82 15.72
CA ASP A 161 -4.24 1.06 14.50
C ASP A 161 -4.39 1.96 13.28
N LYS A 162 -5.15 3.07 13.39
CA LYS A 162 -5.32 4.08 12.33
C LYS A 162 -4.06 4.84 11.92
N ASP A 163 -2.99 4.76 12.71
CA ASP A 163 -1.71 5.44 12.42
C ASP A 163 -0.78 4.61 11.56
N ARG A 164 -1.06 3.32 11.39
CA ARG A 164 -0.14 2.43 10.70
C ARG A 164 -0.01 2.81 9.24
N VAL A 165 1.20 2.96 8.73
CA VAL A 165 1.44 3.30 7.33
C VAL A 165 1.99 2.09 6.59
N PHE A 166 1.59 1.89 5.34
CA PHE A 166 1.99 0.73 4.55
C PHE A 166 2.57 1.15 3.19
N ALA A 167 3.59 0.41 2.76
CA ALA A 167 3.91 0.23 1.34
C ALA A 167 3.30 -1.09 0.86
N TYR A 168 3.22 -1.29 -0.46
CA TYR A 168 2.61 -2.48 -1.04
C TYR A 168 3.54 -3.13 -2.04
N GLY A 169 3.96 -4.37 -1.75
CA GLY A 169 4.61 -5.24 -2.70
C GLY A 169 3.58 -5.96 -3.57
N LEU A 170 3.81 -6.02 -4.88
CA LEU A 170 3.03 -6.81 -5.82
C LEU A 170 3.92 -7.92 -6.40
N GLU A 171 3.55 -9.17 -6.14
CA GLU A 171 4.32 -10.35 -6.53
C GLU A 171 3.61 -11.09 -7.68
N PRO A 172 4.27 -11.31 -8.84
CA PRO A 172 3.67 -12.05 -9.95
C PRO A 172 3.25 -13.45 -9.49
N LEU A 173 1.98 -13.80 -9.67
CA LEU A 173 1.50 -15.12 -9.28
C LEU A 173 1.98 -16.18 -10.27
N PHE A 174 1.71 -16.00 -11.56
CA PHE A 174 1.84 -17.04 -12.58
C PHE A 174 2.89 -16.76 -13.67
N HIS A 175 3.69 -15.70 -13.52
CA HIS A 175 4.64 -15.27 -14.54
C HIS A 175 6.07 -15.15 -13.98
N ASN A 176 7.02 -15.88 -14.55
CA ASN A 176 8.38 -16.00 -14.00
C ASN A 176 9.36 -14.90 -14.45
N LYS A 177 9.06 -14.14 -15.52
CA LYS A 177 9.89 -13.00 -15.98
C LYS A 177 9.29 -11.64 -15.65
N ALA A 178 8.09 -11.61 -15.06
CA ALA A 178 7.41 -10.36 -14.76
C ALA A 178 8.16 -9.65 -13.63
N GLU A 179 8.34 -8.34 -13.72
CA GLU A 179 8.90 -7.57 -12.61
C GLU A 179 7.88 -7.50 -11.48
N SER A 180 8.37 -7.56 -10.24
CA SER A 180 7.58 -7.23 -9.07
C SER A 180 7.43 -5.70 -8.96
N HIS A 181 6.39 -5.23 -8.29
CA HIS A 181 6.21 -3.80 -8.03
C HIS A 181 6.29 -3.49 -6.54
N LEU A 182 6.99 -2.42 -6.17
CA LEU A 182 6.89 -1.83 -4.84
C LEU A 182 6.24 -0.46 -4.95
N ILE A 183 5.10 -0.30 -4.28
CA ILE A 183 4.32 0.93 -4.32
C ILE A 183 4.39 1.61 -2.96
N PHE A 184 4.98 2.80 -2.91
CA PHE A 184 4.90 3.66 -1.74
C PHE A 184 3.67 4.56 -1.83
N MET A 185 2.82 4.48 -0.82
CA MET A 185 1.61 5.30 -0.74
C MET A 185 1.97 6.75 -0.42
N GLY A 186 1.32 7.69 -1.12
CA GLY A 186 1.38 9.12 -0.82
C GLY A 186 0.59 9.48 0.44
N THR A 187 0.65 10.77 0.83
CA THR A 187 -0.09 11.25 2.01
C THR A 187 -1.59 11.04 1.80
N THR A 188 -2.26 10.38 2.75
CA THR A 188 -3.69 10.10 2.65
C THR A 188 -4.54 11.32 3.00
N TYR A 189 -5.85 11.19 2.91
CA TYR A 189 -6.81 12.16 3.43
C TYR A 189 -7.03 11.98 4.95
N PRO A 190 -7.68 12.92 5.66
CA PRO A 190 -7.82 12.88 7.13
C PRO A 190 -8.41 11.60 7.72
N ALA A 191 -9.43 11.02 7.07
CA ALA A 191 -9.99 9.72 7.46
C ALA A 191 -9.23 8.50 6.91
N GLY A 192 -8.16 8.73 6.15
CA GLY A 192 -7.31 7.72 5.55
C GLY A 192 -6.32 7.12 6.56
N GLN A 193 -5.92 5.89 6.29
CA GLN A 193 -5.01 5.17 7.15
C GLN A 193 -3.62 5.81 7.15
N GLY A 194 -3.08 6.07 8.34
CA GLY A 194 -1.71 6.56 8.52
C GLY A 194 -1.52 8.05 8.25
N PHE A 195 -2.61 8.81 8.08
CA PHE A 195 -2.59 10.24 7.76
C PHE A 195 -1.68 11.05 8.69
N LEU A 196 -1.87 10.92 10.01
CA LEU A 196 -1.15 11.76 10.98
C LEU A 196 0.37 11.48 10.98
N PRO A 197 0.85 10.22 11.01
CA PRO A 197 2.28 9.95 10.85
C PRO A 197 2.86 10.43 9.52
N GLN A 198 2.13 10.33 8.42
CA GLN A 198 2.58 10.82 7.11
C GLN A 198 2.75 12.34 7.12
N VAL A 199 1.76 13.10 7.60
CA VAL A 199 1.85 14.57 7.77
C VAL A 199 3.01 14.96 8.70
N LYS A 200 3.21 14.21 9.78
CA LYS A 200 4.33 14.41 10.69
C LYS A 200 5.68 14.22 9.98
N THR A 201 5.80 13.23 9.10
CA THR A 201 7.04 12.97 8.37
C THR A 201 7.24 13.90 7.17
N ASP A 202 6.17 14.40 6.58
CA ASP A 202 6.20 15.44 5.53
C ASP A 202 6.78 16.75 6.06
N THR A 203 6.48 17.07 7.30
CA THR A 203 6.84 18.36 7.92
C THR A 203 8.14 18.31 8.70
N LYS A 204 8.69 17.14 9.01
CA LYS A 204 9.94 17.02 9.77
C LYS A 204 11.11 17.62 8.98
N GLY A 205 11.59 18.78 9.41
CA GLY A 205 12.69 19.46 8.72
C GLY A 205 14.06 18.85 9.02
N PHE A 206 15.08 19.35 8.31
CA PHE A 206 16.46 18.84 8.30
C PHE A 206 16.62 17.39 7.81
N GLU A 207 15.58 16.81 7.24
CA GLU A 207 15.60 15.50 6.59
C GLU A 207 14.77 15.51 5.30
N THR A 208 14.99 14.49 4.47
CA THR A 208 14.15 14.28 3.29
C THR A 208 12.72 13.99 3.74
N VAL A 209 11.72 14.49 3.00
CA VAL A 209 10.31 14.15 3.25
C VAL A 209 10.14 12.64 3.35
N GLY A 210 9.56 12.18 4.46
CA GLY A 210 9.33 10.75 4.70
C GLY A 210 10.52 9.96 5.23
N GLU A 211 11.69 10.56 5.42
CA GLU A 211 12.91 9.83 5.79
C GLU A 211 12.75 9.03 7.07
N SER A 212 12.22 9.63 8.14
CA SER A 212 11.95 8.89 9.38
C SER A 212 11.05 7.68 9.19
N LEU A 213 10.04 7.78 8.30
CA LEU A 213 9.11 6.70 8.01
C LEU A 213 9.77 5.59 7.18
N TYR A 214 10.61 5.97 6.21
CA TYR A 214 11.43 5.02 5.48
C TYR A 214 12.33 4.23 6.43
N GLN A 215 13.01 4.93 7.35
CA GLN A 215 13.93 4.31 8.31
C GLN A 215 13.23 3.27 9.21
N THR A 216 12.04 3.58 9.72
CA THR A 216 11.28 2.63 10.56
C THR A 216 10.78 1.41 9.79
N GLY A 217 10.51 1.56 8.49
CA GLY A 217 10.06 0.48 7.60
C GLY A 217 11.17 -0.27 6.87
N ARG A 218 12.39 0.26 6.85
CA ARG A 218 13.49 -0.14 5.96
C ARG A 218 13.77 -1.64 5.99
N GLU A 219 13.86 -2.23 7.18
CA GLU A 219 14.15 -3.65 7.33
C GLU A 219 13.06 -4.53 6.69
N ARG A 220 11.79 -4.18 6.88
CA ARG A 220 10.66 -4.93 6.31
C ARG A 220 10.59 -4.78 4.79
N ILE A 221 10.87 -3.59 4.27
CA ILE A 221 11.02 -3.35 2.84
C ILE A 221 12.15 -4.21 2.26
N HIS A 222 13.33 -4.17 2.88
CA HIS A 222 14.50 -4.93 2.41
C HIS A 222 14.28 -6.44 2.52
N LYS A 223 13.61 -6.93 3.57
CA LYS A 223 13.20 -8.34 3.70
C LYS A 223 12.37 -8.74 2.49
N TRP A 224 11.34 -7.97 2.13
CA TRP A 224 10.49 -8.24 0.97
C TRP A 224 11.23 -8.11 -0.37
N LEU A 225 12.07 -7.08 -0.56
CA LEU A 225 12.85 -6.92 -1.79
C LEU A 225 13.80 -8.09 -2.02
N SER A 226 14.44 -8.59 -0.96
CA SER A 226 15.39 -9.72 -1.05
C SER A 226 14.75 -11.07 -1.36
N THR A 227 13.41 -11.19 -1.31
CA THR A 227 12.69 -12.40 -1.71
C THR A 227 12.29 -12.40 -3.18
N GLN A 228 12.40 -11.26 -3.87
CA GLN A 228 12.02 -11.15 -5.27
C GLN A 228 13.11 -11.76 -6.17
N LYS A 229 12.69 -12.56 -7.16
CA LYS A 229 13.61 -13.20 -8.12
C LYS A 229 13.96 -12.30 -9.30
N ASN A 230 13.02 -11.47 -9.71
CA ASN A 230 13.17 -10.53 -10.82
C ASN A 230 13.46 -9.13 -10.28
N LYS A 231 13.87 -8.24 -11.19
CA LYS A 231 14.02 -6.82 -10.87
C LYS A 231 12.69 -6.25 -10.38
N ILE A 232 12.80 -5.21 -9.54
CA ILE A 232 11.64 -4.54 -8.95
C ILE A 232 11.48 -3.15 -9.58
N HIS A 233 10.28 -2.86 -10.08
CA HIS A 233 9.87 -1.50 -10.40
C HIS A 233 9.27 -0.85 -9.15
N VAL A 234 9.78 0.32 -8.77
CA VAL A 234 9.34 1.08 -7.60
C VAL A 234 8.59 2.32 -8.07
N CYS A 235 7.44 2.61 -7.48
CA CYS A 235 6.74 3.85 -7.77
C CYS A 235 6.03 4.45 -6.55
N GLY A 236 5.80 5.75 -6.59
CA GLY A 236 5.01 6.46 -5.58
C GLY A 236 4.71 7.90 -5.97
N VAL A 237 3.68 8.47 -5.34
CA VAL A 237 3.23 9.85 -5.56
C VAL A 237 3.43 10.69 -4.30
N SER A 238 3.79 11.97 -4.43
CA SER A 238 3.94 12.88 -3.29
C SER A 238 4.94 12.36 -2.26
N LEU A 239 4.57 12.22 -0.98
CA LEU A 239 5.35 11.51 0.04
C LEU A 239 5.84 10.12 -0.44
N GLY A 240 4.98 9.34 -1.10
CA GLY A 240 5.33 8.03 -1.63
C GLY A 240 6.40 8.11 -2.71
N GLY A 241 6.40 9.18 -3.51
CA GLY A 241 7.45 9.49 -4.46
C GLY A 241 8.78 9.78 -3.75
N SER A 242 8.77 10.60 -2.68
CA SER A 242 9.95 10.86 -1.85
C SER A 242 10.52 9.58 -1.21
N LEU A 243 9.67 8.68 -0.72
CA LEU A 243 10.06 7.36 -0.20
C LEU A 243 10.68 6.48 -1.29
N SER A 244 10.16 6.55 -2.51
CA SER A 244 10.73 5.85 -3.68
C SER A 244 12.14 6.36 -3.98
N LEU A 245 12.36 7.68 -3.92
CA LEU A 245 13.69 8.29 -4.11
C LEU A 245 14.67 7.92 -2.99
N LEU A 246 14.20 7.83 -1.74
CA LEU A 246 15.01 7.35 -0.61
C LEU A 246 15.45 5.88 -0.79
N LEU A 247 14.57 5.02 -1.31
CA LEU A 247 14.93 3.65 -1.65
C LEU A 247 15.92 3.60 -2.82
N ALA A 248 15.76 4.47 -3.83
CA ALA A 248 16.62 4.49 -5.02
C ALA A 248 18.10 4.75 -4.71
N ILE A 249 18.38 5.54 -3.67
CA ILE A 249 19.74 5.84 -3.22
C ILE A 249 20.28 4.86 -2.18
N ASP A 250 19.42 3.98 -1.65
CA ASP A 250 19.81 3.03 -0.60
C ASP A 250 20.50 1.78 -1.19
N LYS A 251 21.20 1.05 -0.33
CA LYS A 251 21.93 -0.17 -0.68
C LYS A 251 21.33 -1.38 0.00
N GLY A 252 21.15 -2.47 -0.75
CA GLY A 252 20.70 -3.75 -0.22
C GLY A 252 20.94 -4.91 -1.18
N ASN A 253 20.50 -6.11 -0.78
CA ASN A 253 20.59 -7.31 -1.60
C ASN A 253 19.32 -7.49 -2.44
N TYR A 254 19.13 -6.59 -3.40
CA TYR A 254 18.02 -6.57 -4.36
C TYR A 254 18.44 -5.81 -5.61
N GLU A 255 17.67 -5.95 -6.70
CA GLU A 255 17.89 -5.22 -7.94
C GLU A 255 16.65 -4.42 -8.33
N LEU A 256 16.81 -3.11 -8.45
CA LEU A 256 15.74 -2.21 -8.90
C LEU A 256 15.89 -1.99 -10.41
N SER A 257 14.83 -2.18 -11.18
CA SER A 257 14.83 -1.89 -12.63
C SER A 257 14.67 -0.39 -12.87
N ARG A 258 13.65 0.19 -12.26
CA ARG A 258 13.21 1.57 -12.46
C ARG A 258 12.54 2.10 -11.18
N VAL A 259 12.68 3.40 -10.95
CA VAL A 259 12.02 4.15 -9.87
C VAL A 259 11.28 5.34 -10.48
N ASP A 260 9.95 5.29 -10.50
CA ASP A 260 9.08 6.37 -10.98
C ASP A 260 8.47 7.14 -9.80
N ALA A 261 8.91 8.39 -9.59
CA ALA A 261 8.40 9.26 -8.56
C ALA A 261 7.51 10.34 -9.18
N LEU A 262 6.20 10.28 -8.89
CA LEU A 262 5.22 11.25 -9.35
C LEU A 262 5.06 12.38 -8.35
N ASN A 263 5.26 13.61 -8.79
CA ASN A 263 5.14 14.82 -7.97
C ASN A 263 5.81 14.74 -6.57
N PRO A 264 7.04 14.19 -6.43
CA PRO A 264 7.67 14.00 -5.12
C PRO A 264 8.28 15.30 -4.60
N ALA A 265 8.50 15.39 -3.29
CA ALA A 265 9.52 16.31 -2.79
C ALA A 265 10.91 15.71 -3.06
N GLY A 266 11.88 16.55 -3.45
CA GLY A 266 13.26 16.09 -3.64
C GLY A 266 13.97 15.75 -2.33
N LEU A 267 15.18 15.22 -2.46
CA LEU A 267 16.03 14.89 -1.31
C LEU A 267 16.37 16.17 -0.52
N HIS A 268 16.64 16.02 0.77
CA HIS A 268 17.18 17.12 1.58
C HIS A 268 18.67 17.30 1.31
N ASP A 269 19.08 18.55 1.06
CA ASP A 269 20.48 18.93 0.93
C ASP A 269 21.11 19.08 2.32
N ALA A 270 21.53 17.95 2.89
CA ALA A 270 22.12 17.91 4.22
C ALA A 270 23.60 18.29 4.18
N TRP A 271 24.06 19.06 5.17
CA TRP A 271 25.49 19.37 5.34
C TRP A 271 26.36 18.12 5.53
N TYR A 272 25.76 17.02 5.98
CA TYR A 272 26.39 15.71 6.09
C TYR A 272 25.65 14.71 5.22
N LYS A 273 26.41 13.87 4.52
CA LYS A 273 25.86 12.80 3.68
C LYS A 273 24.97 11.90 4.54
N ASN A 274 23.74 11.68 4.10
CA ASN A 274 22.81 10.77 4.76
C ASN A 274 23.44 9.36 4.81
N ARG A 275 23.36 8.68 5.95
CA ARG A 275 23.91 7.33 6.14
C ARG A 275 23.32 6.27 5.21
N TYR A 276 22.17 6.54 4.60
CA TYR A 276 21.50 5.67 3.63
C TYR A 276 21.65 6.15 2.18
N ASP A 277 22.32 7.27 1.94
CA ASP A 277 22.58 7.77 0.60
C ASP A 277 23.84 7.09 0.06
N HIS A 278 23.67 5.95 -0.58
CA HIS A 278 24.75 5.19 -1.21
C HIS A 278 24.82 5.42 -2.71
N TRP A 279 24.16 6.45 -3.26
CA TRP A 279 24.00 6.61 -4.70
C TRP A 279 25.30 6.52 -5.49
N ASP A 280 26.36 7.19 -5.02
CA ASP A 280 27.68 7.19 -5.68
C ASP A 280 28.47 5.89 -5.49
N GLU A 281 28.05 5.03 -4.56
CA GLU A 281 28.65 3.73 -4.26
C GLU A 281 27.90 2.57 -4.95
N LEU A 282 26.74 2.83 -5.55
CA LEU A 282 25.97 1.82 -6.28
C LEU A 282 26.65 1.48 -7.60
N THR A 283 27.00 0.20 -7.77
CA THR A 283 27.56 -0.32 -9.02
C THR A 283 26.49 -0.41 -10.11
N ASN A 284 25.27 -0.82 -9.74
CA ASN A 284 24.13 -0.93 -10.62
C ASN A 284 23.04 0.04 -10.14
N LYS A 285 23.00 1.22 -10.75
CA LYS A 285 21.99 2.24 -10.45
C LYS A 285 20.68 1.93 -11.19
N PRO A 286 19.51 2.00 -10.54
CA PRO A 286 18.24 1.95 -11.25
C PRO A 286 18.05 3.17 -12.15
N LEU A 287 17.17 3.04 -13.14
CA LEU A 287 16.66 4.21 -13.85
C LEU A 287 15.73 5.00 -12.92
N VAL A 288 16.12 6.21 -12.52
CA VAL A 288 15.27 7.07 -11.67
C VAL A 288 14.61 8.14 -12.53
N VAL A 289 13.29 8.21 -12.49
CA VAL A 289 12.47 9.15 -13.25
C VAL A 289 11.55 9.92 -12.32
N VAL A 290 11.68 11.25 -12.34
CA VAL A 290 10.88 12.17 -11.54
C VAL A 290 9.92 12.90 -12.48
N GLN A 291 8.62 12.74 -12.27
CA GLN A 291 7.59 13.46 -13.02
C GLN A 291 7.13 14.69 -12.23
N LYS A 292 7.31 15.87 -12.82
CA LYS A 292 6.81 17.15 -12.30
C LYS A 292 5.63 17.57 -13.16
N GLN A 293 4.41 17.40 -12.66
CA GLN A 293 3.21 17.69 -13.43
C GLN A 293 2.79 19.15 -13.29
N GLY A 294 2.51 19.80 -14.43
CA GLY A 294 1.99 21.16 -14.47
C GLY A 294 2.75 22.12 -13.54
N ASN A 295 2.00 22.77 -12.66
CA ASN A 295 2.50 23.69 -11.64
C ASN A 295 2.47 23.08 -10.22
N ASP A 296 2.60 21.76 -10.09
CA ASP A 296 2.63 21.06 -8.78
C ASP A 296 3.57 21.76 -7.78
N PRO A 297 3.07 22.14 -6.58
CA PRO A 297 3.88 22.88 -5.61
C PRO A 297 4.87 21.98 -4.86
N VAL A 298 4.65 20.67 -4.79
CA VAL A 298 5.46 19.76 -3.96
C VAL A 298 6.84 19.52 -4.60
N SER A 299 6.86 19.27 -5.91
CA SER A 299 8.09 19.03 -6.67
C SER A 299 8.95 20.25 -6.88
N ALA A 300 8.53 21.41 -6.37
CA ALA A 300 9.35 22.60 -6.28
C ALA A 300 10.41 22.50 -5.17
N PHE A 301 10.29 21.56 -4.23
CA PHE A 301 11.19 21.46 -3.08
C PHE A 301 12.19 20.32 -3.20
N GLY A 302 13.29 20.43 -2.44
CA GLY A 302 14.36 19.44 -2.38
C GLY A 302 15.32 19.48 -3.58
N ILE A 303 16.23 18.51 -3.61
CA ILE A 303 17.27 18.36 -4.64
C ILE A 303 17.18 17.00 -5.33
N TRP A 304 17.66 16.97 -6.57
CA TRP A 304 17.78 15.78 -7.41
C TRP A 304 19.24 15.32 -7.52
N LYS A 305 19.50 14.03 -7.75
CA LYS A 305 20.82 13.57 -8.18
C LYS A 305 21.05 13.91 -9.66
N ASP A 306 22.32 14.14 -10.02
CA ASP A 306 22.70 14.69 -11.33
C ASP A 306 22.36 13.79 -12.53
N ASP A 307 22.31 12.49 -12.32
CA ASP A 307 22.06 11.45 -13.33
C ASP A 307 20.61 10.95 -13.34
N TRP A 308 19.71 11.57 -12.57
CA TRP A 308 18.28 11.27 -12.62
C TRP A 308 17.59 11.94 -13.81
N HIS A 309 16.54 11.31 -14.33
CA HIS A 309 15.70 11.91 -15.36
C HIS A 309 14.58 12.74 -14.71
N ILE A 310 14.69 14.05 -14.80
CA ILE A 310 13.65 14.97 -14.33
C ILE A 310 12.80 15.37 -15.52
N ILE A 311 11.52 15.03 -15.51
CA ILE A 311 10.59 15.27 -16.60
C ILE A 311 9.55 16.28 -16.15
N GLN A 312 9.49 17.42 -16.83
CA GLN A 312 8.34 18.32 -16.75
C GLN A 312 7.24 17.80 -17.67
N VAL A 313 6.09 17.50 -17.08
CA VAL A 313 4.91 16.99 -17.76
C VAL A 313 3.93 18.14 -17.92
N THR A 314 3.75 18.62 -19.15
CA THR A 314 2.86 19.73 -19.48
C THR A 314 1.62 19.17 -20.19
N PRO A 315 0.45 19.13 -19.52
CA PRO A 315 -0.79 18.67 -20.14
C PRO A 315 -1.31 19.68 -21.19
N PRO A 316 -2.24 19.24 -22.06
CA PRO A 316 -3.06 20.14 -22.86
C PRO A 316 -3.84 21.13 -21.96
N PRO A 317 -3.97 22.42 -22.33
CA PRO A 317 -4.61 23.43 -21.50
C PRO A 317 -6.07 23.10 -21.10
N ASP A 318 -6.82 22.42 -21.96
CA ASP A 318 -8.21 22.00 -21.73
C ASP A 318 -8.32 20.75 -20.82
N LYS A 319 -7.20 20.11 -20.51
CA LYS A 319 -7.11 18.91 -19.66
C LYS A 319 -6.42 19.17 -18.32
N GLN A 320 -5.73 20.29 -18.20
CA GLN A 320 -5.11 20.73 -16.96
C GLN A 320 -6.18 21.08 -15.93
N GLY A 321 -5.93 20.71 -14.67
CA GLY A 321 -6.76 21.13 -13.56
C GLY A 321 -6.74 22.65 -13.36
N PRO A 322 -7.73 23.21 -12.65
CA PRO A 322 -7.92 24.65 -12.50
C PRO A 322 -6.86 25.32 -11.60
N ASN A 323 -6.05 24.53 -10.89
CA ASN A 323 -5.05 25.03 -9.95
C ASN A 323 -3.92 24.00 -9.76
N CYS A 324 -2.83 24.47 -9.15
CA CYS A 324 -1.64 23.66 -8.86
C CYS A 324 -1.90 22.48 -7.92
N PHE A 325 -2.97 22.51 -7.12
CA PHE A 325 -3.36 21.38 -6.28
C PHE A 325 -3.91 20.21 -7.11
N CYS A 326 -4.64 20.50 -8.19
CA CYS A 326 -5.11 19.46 -9.12
C CYS A 326 -3.96 18.83 -9.90
N ASP A 327 -2.96 19.64 -10.29
CA ASP A 327 -1.72 19.15 -10.91
C ASP A 327 -0.96 18.15 -10.00
N HIS A 328 -1.20 18.17 -8.69
CA HIS A 328 -0.55 17.26 -7.74
C HIS A 328 -1.04 15.80 -7.86
N PHE A 329 -2.32 15.58 -8.17
CA PHE A 329 -2.94 14.25 -8.08
C PHE A 329 -3.57 13.72 -9.37
N LEU A 330 -3.71 14.55 -10.41
CA LEU A 330 -4.17 14.09 -11.72
C LEU A 330 -3.06 13.34 -12.46
N ASN A 331 -3.44 12.50 -13.42
CA ASN A 331 -2.49 11.79 -14.27
C ASN A 331 -2.49 12.37 -15.68
N TYR A 332 -1.57 13.28 -15.95
CA TYR A 332 -1.46 13.93 -17.26
C TYR A 332 -0.71 13.10 -18.32
N ALA A 333 -0.07 12.00 -17.94
CA ALA A 333 0.67 11.19 -18.90
C ALA A 333 -0.23 10.48 -19.93
N GLY A 334 -1.56 10.47 -19.72
CA GLY A 334 -2.51 9.73 -20.56
C GLY A 334 -2.90 10.43 -21.87
N PHE A 335 -2.61 11.72 -22.03
CA PHE A 335 -3.06 12.48 -23.21
C PHE A 335 -2.04 12.41 -24.35
N ALA A 336 -2.54 12.24 -25.58
CA ALA A 336 -1.70 12.23 -26.77
C ALA A 336 -0.89 13.53 -26.92
N ASP A 337 -1.47 14.66 -26.51
CA ASP A 337 -0.88 15.99 -26.66
C ASP A 337 -0.08 16.46 -25.44
N THR A 338 0.08 15.61 -24.42
CA THR A 338 0.96 15.92 -23.29
C THR A 338 2.41 16.01 -23.77
N THR A 339 3.08 17.10 -23.38
CA THR A 339 4.50 17.32 -23.67
C THR A 339 5.35 16.89 -22.48
N PHE A 340 6.40 16.13 -22.75
CA PHE A 340 7.37 15.63 -21.78
C PHE A 340 8.73 16.27 -22.04
N THR A 341 9.15 17.20 -21.19
CA THR A 341 10.43 17.92 -21.33
C THR A 341 11.41 17.47 -20.28
N TYR A 342 12.55 16.90 -20.70
CA TYR A 342 13.62 16.56 -19.78
C TYR A 342 14.35 17.84 -19.32
N ILE A 343 14.53 17.97 -18.00
CA ILE A 343 15.23 19.07 -17.37
C ILE A 343 16.54 18.55 -16.77
N GLU A 344 17.62 19.32 -16.91
CA GLU A 344 18.88 19.01 -16.25
C GLU A 344 18.76 19.21 -14.73
N ALA A 345 19.02 18.16 -13.96
CA ALA A 345 18.93 18.15 -12.50
C ALA A 345 19.74 19.29 -11.84
N LYS A 346 20.98 19.53 -12.29
CA LYS A 346 21.84 20.62 -11.79
C LYS A 346 21.22 22.00 -11.93
N GLN A 347 20.68 22.29 -13.12
CA GLN A 347 20.04 23.57 -13.40
C GLN A 347 18.76 23.73 -12.60
N ASP A 348 17.97 22.67 -12.47
CA ASP A 348 16.74 22.69 -11.67
C ASP A 348 17.07 22.87 -10.18
N ASN A 349 18.10 22.20 -9.63
CA ASN A 349 18.55 22.34 -8.25
C ASN A 349 19.02 23.78 -7.94
N ALA A 350 19.84 24.38 -8.82
CA ALA A 350 20.39 25.72 -8.62
C ALA A 350 19.31 26.81 -8.50
N LYS A 351 18.15 26.63 -9.16
CA LYS A 351 17.02 27.57 -9.08
C LYS A 351 16.29 27.54 -7.73
N ARG A 352 16.61 26.58 -6.84
CA ARG A 352 15.80 26.26 -5.66
C ARG A 352 16.51 26.50 -4.34
N THR A 353 17.81 26.80 -4.36
CA THR A 353 18.66 26.87 -3.16
C THR A 353 18.05 27.73 -2.05
N ALA A 354 17.65 28.96 -2.37
CA ALA A 354 17.04 29.87 -1.39
C ALA A 354 15.71 29.34 -0.85
N ARG A 355 14.83 28.84 -1.73
CA ARG A 355 13.53 28.26 -1.34
C ARG A 355 13.71 27.03 -0.46
N ASN A 356 14.66 26.16 -0.81
CA ASN A 356 14.96 24.95 -0.04
C ASN A 356 15.43 25.32 1.36
N PHE A 357 16.38 26.24 1.49
CA PHE A 357 16.84 26.66 2.82
C PHE A 357 15.72 27.26 3.68
N TRP A 358 15.00 28.27 3.17
CA TRP A 358 14.02 29.01 3.97
C TRP A 358 12.73 28.23 4.23
N LEU A 359 12.18 27.55 3.23
CA LEU A 359 10.87 26.90 3.35
C LEU A 359 11.01 25.40 3.63
N TYR A 360 11.84 24.70 2.85
CA TYR A 360 11.96 23.24 2.95
C TYR A 360 12.74 22.78 4.18
N THR A 361 13.73 23.55 4.63
CA THR A 361 14.50 23.24 5.85
C THR A 361 13.91 23.99 7.05
N LEU A 362 13.95 25.33 7.07
CA LEU A 362 13.55 26.10 8.26
C LEU A 362 12.03 26.13 8.47
N GLY A 363 11.24 26.44 7.43
CA GLY A 363 9.78 26.51 7.53
C GLY A 363 9.14 25.19 7.96
N ARG A 364 9.53 24.07 7.34
CA ARG A 364 9.13 22.71 7.76
C ARG A 364 9.50 22.45 9.24
N SER A 365 10.73 22.76 9.64
CA SER A 365 11.18 22.59 11.02
C SER A 365 10.35 23.39 12.03
N PHE A 366 9.96 24.62 11.68
CA PHE A 366 9.08 25.44 12.50
C PHE A 366 7.71 24.78 12.68
N ILE A 367 7.07 24.36 11.59
CA ILE A 367 5.75 23.69 11.64
C ILE A 367 5.83 22.41 12.49
N TYR A 368 6.85 21.59 12.25
CA TYR A 368 7.06 20.35 12.97
C TYR A 368 7.27 20.58 14.47
N GLY A 369 8.19 21.49 14.82
CA GLY A 369 8.59 21.76 16.20
C GLY A 369 7.48 22.42 17.04
N PHE A 370 6.78 23.42 16.49
CA PHE A 370 5.82 24.20 17.26
C PHE A 370 4.40 23.61 17.26
N PHE A 371 3.99 22.88 16.22
CA PHE A 371 2.63 22.37 16.12
C PHE A 371 2.56 20.86 16.26
N LEU A 372 3.35 20.11 15.50
CA LEU A 372 3.17 18.66 15.38
C LEU A 372 3.83 17.88 16.51
N LEU A 373 4.98 18.32 17.02
CA LEU A 373 5.64 17.72 18.19
C LEU A 373 4.74 17.82 19.44
N PRO A 374 4.26 19.02 19.85
CA PRO A 374 3.38 19.16 21.00
C PRO A 374 2.05 18.42 20.81
N TYR A 375 1.48 18.46 19.60
CA TYR A 375 0.26 17.72 19.31
C TYR A 375 0.46 16.20 19.46
N THR A 376 1.52 15.65 18.86
CA THR A 376 1.76 14.20 18.82
C THR A 376 2.10 13.62 20.17
N TYR A 377 2.91 14.32 20.98
CA TYR A 377 3.47 13.77 22.21
C TYR A 377 2.80 14.27 23.49
N ALA A 378 2.02 15.35 23.43
CA ALA A 378 1.29 15.86 24.60
C ALA A 378 -0.23 15.87 24.37
N ALA A 379 -0.72 16.66 23.41
CA ALA A 379 -2.16 16.88 23.26
C ALA A 379 -2.92 15.60 22.88
N ARG A 380 -2.38 14.83 21.93
CA ARG A 380 -3.03 13.63 21.42
C ARG A 380 -3.06 12.49 22.44
N PRO A 381 -1.95 12.08 23.09
CA PRO A 381 -1.99 11.07 24.16
C PRO A 381 -2.91 11.48 25.31
N LEU A 382 -2.90 12.77 25.69
CA LEU A 382 -3.83 13.31 26.68
C LEU A 382 -5.28 13.17 26.20
N SER A 383 -5.59 13.53 24.96
CA SER A 383 -6.94 13.39 24.41
C SER A 383 -7.40 11.93 24.39
N TYR A 384 -6.54 10.98 24.05
CA TYR A 384 -6.89 9.56 24.08
C TYR A 384 -7.08 9.04 25.48
N PHE A 385 -6.22 9.45 26.41
CA PHE A 385 -6.41 9.15 27.82
C PHE A 385 -7.76 9.69 28.29
N LEU A 386 -8.10 10.94 27.95
CA LEU A 386 -9.36 11.57 28.32
C LEU A 386 -10.57 10.89 27.65
N ILE A 387 -10.50 10.49 26.38
CA ILE A 387 -11.62 9.85 25.66
C ILE A 387 -11.81 8.41 26.13
N LYS A 388 -10.73 7.62 26.24
CA LYS A 388 -10.79 6.23 26.69
C LYS A 388 -11.30 6.14 28.12
N ASN A 389 -10.91 7.09 28.95
CA ASN A 389 -11.33 7.18 30.32
C ASN A 389 -12.39 8.28 30.49
N TRP A 390 -13.19 8.64 29.47
CA TRP A 390 -14.04 9.84 29.49
C TRP A 390 -14.96 9.92 30.69
N MET A 391 -15.41 8.78 31.20
CA MET A 391 -16.19 8.73 32.44
C MET A 391 -15.33 9.05 33.66
N ILE A 392 -14.12 8.50 33.81
CA ILE A 392 -13.16 8.86 34.88
C ILE A 392 -12.68 10.30 34.71
N SER A 393 -12.42 10.74 33.48
CA SER A 393 -11.94 12.08 33.16
C SER A 393 -13.03 13.14 33.36
N ALA A 394 -14.30 12.82 33.07
CA ALA A 394 -15.44 13.65 33.44
C ALA A 394 -15.61 13.69 34.95
N SER A 395 -15.41 12.57 35.66
CA SER A 395 -15.41 12.53 37.13
C SER A 395 -14.29 13.37 37.74
N VAL A 396 -13.05 13.25 37.26
CA VAL A 396 -11.89 14.03 37.72
C VAL A 396 -12.05 15.50 37.37
N LEU A 397 -12.52 15.83 36.17
CA LEU A 397 -12.82 17.20 35.78
C LEU A 397 -13.95 17.78 36.64
N GLY A 398 -15.00 17.01 36.92
CA GLY A 398 -16.06 17.37 37.85
C GLY A 398 -15.53 17.62 39.27
N LEU A 399 -14.66 16.75 39.78
CA LEU A 399 -13.99 16.91 41.08
C LEU A 399 -13.12 18.19 41.11
N LEU A 400 -12.34 18.45 40.06
CA LEU A 400 -11.45 19.61 39.96
C LEU A 400 -12.23 20.93 39.81
N VAL A 401 -13.28 20.95 38.98
CA VAL A 401 -14.18 22.09 38.83
C VAL A 401 -14.95 22.32 40.12
N GLY A 402 -15.46 21.26 40.77
CA GLY A 402 -16.12 21.34 42.08
C GLY A 402 -15.20 21.89 43.17
N ALA A 403 -13.95 21.42 43.23
CA ALA A 403 -12.95 21.92 44.16
C ALA A 403 -12.57 23.38 43.88
N GLY A 404 -12.41 23.77 42.61
CA GLY A 404 -12.12 25.14 42.20
C GLY A 404 -13.27 26.11 42.50
N LEU A 405 -14.52 25.70 42.24
CA LEU A 405 -15.72 26.48 42.58
C LEU A 405 -15.89 26.64 44.10
N THR A 406 -15.54 25.61 44.88
CA THR A 406 -15.51 25.67 46.35
C THR A 406 -14.46 26.64 46.86
N ALA A 407 -13.25 26.60 46.29
CA ALA A 407 -12.17 27.53 46.62
C ALA A 407 -12.50 28.99 46.24
N ALA A 408 -13.33 29.19 45.20
CA ALA A 408 -13.81 30.50 44.77
C ALA A 408 -15.05 31.00 45.56
N GLY A 409 -15.53 30.27 46.57
CA GLY A 409 -16.63 30.70 47.45
C GLY A 409 -18.03 30.60 46.86
N ILE A 410 -18.21 29.84 45.78
CA ILE A 410 -19.51 29.68 45.10
C ILE A 410 -20.27 28.50 45.75
N LEU A 411 -21.44 28.81 46.36
CA LEU A 411 -22.45 27.92 46.97
C LEU A 411 -22.07 26.43 47.18
N PRO A 412 -21.80 25.97 48.42
CA PRO A 412 -21.30 24.62 48.74
C PRO A 412 -22.11 23.44 48.19
N ALA A 413 -23.43 23.62 48.01
CA ALA A 413 -24.31 22.57 47.52
C ALA A 413 -24.04 22.19 46.06
N VAL A 414 -23.69 23.17 45.20
CA VAL A 414 -23.44 22.93 43.77
C VAL A 414 -22.15 22.12 43.58
N ALA A 415 -21.10 22.45 44.34
CA ALA A 415 -19.86 21.68 44.34
C ALA A 415 -20.05 20.23 44.81
N PHE A 416 -20.89 20.02 45.84
CA PHE A 416 -21.18 18.68 46.36
C PHE A 416 -21.90 17.78 45.34
N PHE A 417 -22.89 18.30 44.61
CA PHE A 417 -23.59 17.53 43.57
C PHE A 417 -22.69 17.15 42.38
N ILE A 418 -21.75 18.02 42.00
CA ILE A 418 -20.78 17.73 40.93
C ILE A 418 -19.80 16.63 41.38
N ILE A 419 -19.32 16.68 42.62
CA ILE A 419 -18.44 15.66 43.22
C ILE A 419 -19.16 14.30 43.33
N ALA A 420 -20.41 14.29 43.81
CA ALA A 420 -21.22 13.08 43.92
C ALA A 420 -21.54 12.47 42.55
N GLY A 421 -21.90 13.29 41.55
CA GLY A 421 -22.16 12.83 40.18
C GLY A 421 -20.92 12.19 39.53
N GLY A 422 -19.73 12.75 39.78
CA GLY A 422 -18.46 12.16 39.35
C GLY A 422 -18.20 10.78 39.98
N LEU A 423 -18.45 10.60 41.28
CA LEU A 423 -18.27 9.32 41.96
C LEU A 423 -19.23 8.23 41.46
N PHE A 424 -20.50 8.56 41.20
CA PHE A 424 -21.48 7.60 40.68
C PHE A 424 -21.18 7.15 39.24
N ALA A 425 -20.70 8.05 38.38
CA ALA A 425 -20.30 7.70 37.02
C ALA A 425 -19.21 6.61 37.02
N THR A 426 -18.21 6.71 37.91
CA THR A 426 -17.12 5.73 38.10
C THR A 426 -17.59 4.31 38.45
N ILE A 427 -18.69 4.17 39.20
CA ILE A 427 -19.24 2.87 39.62
C ILE A 427 -19.93 2.15 38.44
N PHE A 428 -20.65 2.89 37.59
CA PHE A 428 -21.28 2.34 36.38
C PHE A 428 -20.25 1.96 35.29
N VAL A 429 -19.08 2.60 35.24
CA VAL A 429 -17.97 2.19 34.35
C VAL A 429 -17.46 0.80 34.68
N TYR A 430 -17.30 0.52 35.98
CA TYR A 430 -16.73 -0.75 36.44
C TYR A 430 -17.64 -1.95 36.12
N SER A 431 -18.96 -1.74 36.03
CA SER A 431 -19.90 -2.80 35.68
C SER A 431 -19.97 -3.09 34.17
N ASP A 432 -19.87 -2.06 33.31
CA ASP A 432 -19.93 -2.23 31.84
C ASP A 432 -18.64 -2.84 31.25
N ILE A 433 -17.48 -2.56 31.87
CA ILE A 433 -16.18 -3.18 31.52
C ILE A 433 -16.18 -4.70 31.83
N LEU A 434 -16.99 -5.15 32.79
CA LEU A 434 -17.13 -6.57 33.13
C LEU A 434 -18.11 -7.33 32.21
N TYR A 435 -18.93 -6.66 31.40
CA TYR A 435 -20.06 -7.29 30.70
C TYR A 435 -19.81 -7.66 29.23
N LYS A 436 -18.65 -7.35 28.64
CA LYS A 436 -18.38 -7.69 27.22
C LYS A 436 -17.22 -8.67 27.04
N LYS A 437 -17.54 -9.97 27.10
CA LYS A 437 -16.77 -11.03 26.42
C LYS A 437 -17.73 -12.08 25.85
N ASN A 438 -17.87 -12.09 24.53
CA ASN A 438 -18.65 -13.11 23.82
C ASN A 438 -17.69 -14.16 23.20
N PRO A 439 -17.79 -15.47 23.49
CA PRO A 439 -16.64 -16.40 23.36
C PRO A 439 -16.51 -17.21 22.06
N GLU A 440 -17.43 -17.11 21.08
CA GLU A 440 -17.62 -18.21 20.11
C GLU A 440 -16.91 -18.11 18.73
N ALA A 441 -16.01 -17.15 18.50
CA ALA A 441 -15.22 -17.05 17.25
C ALA A 441 -13.71 -17.34 17.45
N SER A 442 -13.37 -18.24 18.36
CA SER A 442 -12.15 -18.17 19.17
C SER A 442 -10.82 -18.46 18.47
N SER A 443 -10.72 -19.39 17.51
CA SER A 443 -9.39 -19.80 17.01
C SER A 443 -8.81 -18.93 15.87
N GLN A 444 -9.66 -18.47 14.93
CA GLN A 444 -9.22 -17.56 13.86
C GLN A 444 -9.13 -16.12 14.37
N ARG A 445 -10.05 -15.66 15.22
CA ARG A 445 -9.90 -14.35 15.88
C ARG A 445 -8.69 -14.32 16.78
N ALA A 446 -8.43 -15.36 17.57
CA ALA A 446 -7.20 -15.42 18.36
C ALA A 446 -5.93 -15.38 17.48
N LEU A 447 -5.96 -15.96 16.28
CA LEU A 447 -4.84 -15.86 15.34
C LEU A 447 -4.70 -14.43 14.78
N ILE A 448 -5.79 -13.79 14.38
CA ILE A 448 -5.81 -12.40 13.88
C ILE A 448 -5.34 -11.43 14.97
N GLU A 449 -5.82 -11.59 16.20
CA GLU A 449 -5.42 -10.82 17.38
C GLU A 449 -3.94 -11.04 17.72
N LYS A 450 -3.46 -12.30 17.64
CA LYS A 450 -2.06 -12.64 17.86
C LYS A 450 -1.13 -11.99 16.82
N GLU A 451 -1.50 -12.03 15.55
CA GLU A 451 -0.72 -11.40 14.48
C GLU A 451 -0.88 -9.87 14.44
N GLY A 452 -1.84 -9.31 15.20
CA GLY A 452 -2.05 -7.88 15.32
C GLY A 452 -2.35 -7.19 13.99
N LEU A 453 -3.16 -7.83 13.13
CA LEU A 453 -3.52 -7.28 11.81
C LEU A 453 -4.22 -5.93 11.94
N PRO A 454 -3.99 -4.99 11.01
CA PRO A 454 -4.71 -3.72 11.03
C PRO A 454 -6.16 -3.92 10.63
N GLU A 455 -7.07 -3.08 11.13
CA GLU A 455 -8.49 -3.14 10.82
C GLU A 455 -8.73 -3.11 9.30
N MET A 456 -7.93 -2.33 8.55
CA MET A 456 -8.03 -2.26 7.08
C MET A 456 -7.64 -3.55 6.33
N HIS A 457 -6.90 -4.46 6.96
CA HIS A 457 -6.51 -5.76 6.39
C HIS A 457 -7.16 -6.93 7.15
N ASP A 458 -8.25 -6.66 7.88
CA ASP A 458 -9.03 -7.71 8.53
C ASP A 458 -9.62 -8.63 7.44
N PRO A 459 -9.40 -9.96 7.51
CA PRO A 459 -9.87 -10.89 6.49
C PRO A 459 -11.39 -11.04 6.44
N SER A 460 -12.13 -10.53 7.43
CA SER A 460 -13.61 -10.46 7.44
C SER A 460 -14.18 -9.32 6.59
N LEU A 461 -13.35 -8.35 6.16
CA LEU A 461 -13.79 -7.31 5.23
C LEU A 461 -14.21 -7.91 3.89
N SER A 462 -15.26 -7.33 3.30
CA SER A 462 -15.78 -7.82 2.02
C SER A 462 -14.76 -7.65 0.90
N ARG A 463 -14.64 -8.70 0.07
CA ARG A 463 -13.71 -8.77 -1.06
C ARG A 463 -14.47 -8.70 -2.39
N ASN A 464 -13.79 -8.27 -3.44
CA ASN A 464 -14.29 -8.37 -4.80
C ASN A 464 -14.27 -9.84 -5.27
N PRO A 465 -15.42 -10.46 -5.61
CA PRO A 465 -15.48 -11.90 -5.87
C PRO A 465 -14.56 -12.41 -6.98
N SER A 466 -14.31 -11.62 -8.03
CA SER A 466 -13.43 -11.98 -9.14
C SER A 466 -11.94 -11.88 -8.80
N MET A 467 -11.60 -11.02 -7.84
CA MET A 467 -10.24 -10.73 -7.38
C MET A 467 -9.87 -11.55 -6.15
N ASP A 468 -10.84 -12.07 -5.38
CA ASP A 468 -10.58 -12.88 -4.19
C ASP A 468 -9.79 -14.15 -4.52
N ILE A 469 -8.56 -14.24 -3.99
CA ILE A 469 -7.65 -15.36 -4.24
C ILE A 469 -8.01 -16.61 -3.44
N TYR A 470 -8.94 -16.51 -2.49
CA TYR A 470 -9.46 -17.61 -1.68
C TYR A 470 -10.79 -18.17 -2.21
N ASN A 471 -11.45 -17.45 -3.12
CA ASN A 471 -12.71 -17.89 -3.72
C ASN A 471 -12.53 -19.21 -4.46
N LYS A 472 -13.41 -20.18 -4.19
CA LYS A 472 -13.38 -21.53 -4.77
C LYS A 472 -13.84 -21.55 -6.23
N ASP A 473 -14.58 -20.54 -6.66
CA ASP A 473 -15.01 -20.40 -8.06
C ASP A 473 -13.88 -19.86 -8.93
N ASN A 474 -12.81 -19.34 -8.31
CA ASN A 474 -11.62 -18.79 -8.94
C ASN A 474 -10.43 -19.77 -8.90
N THR A 475 -10.67 -21.07 -9.07
CA THR A 475 -9.56 -22.03 -9.14
C THR A 475 -8.74 -21.86 -10.41
N VAL A 476 -7.46 -22.19 -10.30
CA VAL A 476 -6.48 -22.20 -11.39
C VAL A 476 -5.84 -23.56 -11.48
N ASP A 477 -5.48 -23.96 -12.69
CA ASP A 477 -4.68 -25.15 -12.93
C ASP A 477 -3.21 -24.77 -13.01
N ILE A 478 -2.43 -25.29 -12.06
CA ILE A 478 -0.98 -25.21 -12.09
C ILE A 478 -0.39 -26.57 -12.43
N LYS A 479 0.72 -26.58 -13.16
CA LYS A 479 1.49 -27.80 -13.40
C LYS A 479 2.57 -27.92 -12.34
N LEU A 480 2.62 -29.07 -11.68
CA LEU A 480 3.65 -29.41 -10.72
C LEU A 480 4.27 -30.74 -11.11
N THR A 481 5.60 -30.82 -11.08
CA THR A 481 6.30 -32.10 -11.20
C THR A 481 6.06 -32.95 -9.95
N TYR A 482 6.15 -34.27 -10.06
CA TYR A 482 6.11 -35.14 -8.88
C TYR A 482 7.19 -34.77 -7.86
N GLN A 483 8.37 -34.30 -8.28
CA GLN A 483 9.40 -33.81 -7.37
C GLN A 483 8.97 -32.57 -6.58
N GLN A 484 8.27 -31.62 -7.22
CA GLN A 484 7.70 -30.46 -6.54
C GLN A 484 6.58 -30.87 -5.59
N ILE A 485 5.70 -31.79 -6.00
CA ILE A 485 4.63 -32.35 -5.15
C ILE A 485 5.24 -33.01 -3.91
N HIS A 486 6.26 -33.86 -4.09
CA HIS A 486 6.99 -34.50 -3.01
C HIS A 486 7.56 -33.45 -2.05
N THR A 487 8.34 -32.50 -2.57
CA THR A 487 8.98 -31.44 -1.77
C THR A 487 7.95 -30.64 -0.96
N TYR A 488 6.87 -30.21 -1.62
CA TYR A 488 5.81 -29.45 -0.97
C TYR A 488 5.16 -30.23 0.17
N TYR A 489 4.79 -31.49 -0.06
CA TYR A 489 4.11 -32.29 0.95
C TYR A 489 5.04 -32.81 2.04
N GLU A 490 6.32 -33.06 1.76
CA GLU A 490 7.33 -33.39 2.75
C GLU A 490 7.45 -32.25 3.78
N VAL A 491 7.65 -31.01 3.30
CA VAL A 491 7.73 -29.84 4.18
C VAL A 491 6.40 -29.61 4.91
N MET A 492 5.29 -29.56 4.18
CA MET A 492 4.01 -29.17 4.80
C MET A 492 3.40 -30.24 5.70
N ARG A 493 3.63 -31.53 5.45
CA ARG A 493 3.10 -32.61 6.29
C ARG A 493 4.07 -32.96 7.41
N CYS A 494 5.34 -33.16 7.09
CA CYS A 494 6.31 -33.66 8.06
C CYS A 494 6.87 -32.53 8.92
N LEU A 495 7.41 -31.47 8.29
CA LEU A 495 8.08 -30.38 9.02
C LEU A 495 7.10 -29.45 9.74
N VAL A 496 6.07 -28.97 9.04
CA VAL A 496 5.13 -27.96 9.59
C VAL A 496 4.00 -28.58 10.41
N LYS A 497 3.53 -29.79 10.04
CA LYS A 497 2.35 -30.41 10.67
C LYS A 497 2.65 -31.63 11.54
N GLY A 498 3.89 -32.12 11.57
CA GLY A 498 4.27 -33.30 12.36
C GLY A 498 3.53 -34.58 11.97
N LYS A 499 3.14 -34.72 10.69
CA LYS A 499 2.41 -35.90 10.17
C LYS A 499 3.33 -36.77 9.31
N GLY A 500 3.04 -38.06 9.23
CA GLY A 500 3.68 -38.96 8.27
C GLY A 500 3.51 -38.48 6.83
N PHE A 501 4.53 -38.72 5.99
CA PHE A 501 4.52 -38.29 4.58
C PHE A 501 3.32 -38.88 3.84
N LEU A 502 3.16 -40.21 3.87
CA LEU A 502 1.99 -40.89 3.33
C LEU A 502 0.79 -40.74 4.30
N PRO A 503 -0.40 -40.37 3.82
CA PRO A 503 -1.62 -40.39 4.64
C PRO A 503 -2.14 -41.81 4.83
N ASP A 504 -2.77 -42.06 5.97
CA ASP A 504 -3.37 -43.36 6.30
C ASP A 504 -4.64 -43.63 5.47
N ASP A 505 -5.35 -42.58 5.06
CA ASP A 505 -6.62 -42.63 4.36
C ASP A 505 -6.48 -42.50 2.83
N LYS A 506 -7.13 -43.40 2.08
CA LYS A 506 -7.25 -43.34 0.60
C LYS A 506 -8.26 -42.29 0.13
N LYS A 507 -8.37 -41.14 0.82
CA LYS A 507 -9.27 -40.08 0.40
C LYS A 507 -8.85 -39.55 -0.98
N LYS A 508 -9.86 -39.23 -1.80
CA LYS A 508 -9.66 -38.55 -3.09
C LYS A 508 -8.82 -37.28 -2.88
N SER A 509 -7.88 -37.03 -3.77
CA SER A 509 -7.14 -35.78 -3.78
C SER A 509 -8.12 -34.62 -3.95
N LYS A 510 -7.90 -33.54 -3.22
CA LYS A 510 -8.69 -32.30 -3.39
C LYS A 510 -8.25 -31.47 -4.60
N HIS A 511 -7.17 -31.89 -5.26
CA HIS A 511 -6.43 -31.05 -6.22
C HIS A 511 -6.14 -31.76 -7.54
N THR A 512 -6.34 -33.08 -7.62
CA THR A 512 -6.07 -33.89 -8.81
C THR A 512 -7.25 -34.82 -8.99
N GLU A 513 -7.95 -34.68 -10.10
CA GLU A 513 -9.13 -35.48 -10.39
C GLU A 513 -8.79 -36.97 -10.54
N GLY A 514 -9.68 -37.85 -10.09
CA GLY A 514 -9.52 -39.31 -10.24
C GLY A 514 -8.43 -39.98 -9.39
N VAL A 515 -7.53 -39.22 -8.75
CA VAL A 515 -6.37 -39.77 -8.01
C VAL A 515 -6.54 -39.60 -6.49
N SER A 516 -6.24 -40.65 -5.71
CA SER A 516 -6.20 -40.53 -4.25
C SER A 516 -4.96 -39.76 -3.81
N LYS A 517 -5.04 -39.00 -2.70
CA LYS A 517 -3.86 -38.28 -2.19
C LYS A 517 -2.71 -39.22 -1.86
N LYS A 518 -3.02 -40.41 -1.34
CA LYS A 518 -2.02 -41.45 -1.04
C LYS A 518 -1.29 -41.88 -2.30
N SER A 519 -2.03 -42.25 -3.35
CA SER A 519 -1.48 -42.68 -4.64
C SER A 519 -0.64 -41.58 -5.31
N LEU A 520 -1.06 -40.33 -5.20
CA LEU A 520 -0.27 -39.19 -5.71
C LEU A 520 1.10 -39.10 -5.02
N LEU A 521 1.13 -39.27 -3.69
CA LEU A 521 2.36 -39.19 -2.90
C LEU A 521 3.24 -40.42 -3.07
N GLU A 522 2.66 -41.61 -3.23
CA GLU A 522 3.37 -42.84 -3.58
C GLU A 522 4.09 -42.68 -4.93
N ALA A 523 3.37 -42.21 -5.96
CA ALA A 523 3.96 -41.93 -7.27
C ALA A 523 5.07 -40.86 -7.20
N SER A 524 4.98 -39.91 -6.26
CA SER A 524 6.00 -38.89 -6.05
C SER A 524 7.33 -39.40 -5.48
N LEU A 525 7.35 -40.63 -4.95
CA LEU A 525 8.56 -41.30 -4.45
C LEU A 525 9.29 -42.07 -5.55
N GLU A 526 8.64 -42.33 -6.69
CA GLU A 526 9.23 -43.08 -7.80
C GLU A 526 10.19 -42.17 -8.58
N ALA A 527 11.50 -42.42 -8.47
CA ALA A 527 12.53 -41.63 -9.16
C ALA A 527 12.30 -41.46 -10.68
N PRO A 528 11.84 -42.48 -11.44
CA PRO A 528 11.55 -42.32 -12.88
C PRO A 528 10.43 -41.31 -13.18
N LYS A 529 9.54 -41.04 -12.22
CA LYS A 529 8.41 -40.12 -12.37
C LYS A 529 8.73 -38.69 -11.93
N ALA A 530 9.92 -38.42 -11.38
CA ALA A 530 10.23 -37.14 -10.72
C ALA A 530 9.91 -35.91 -11.57
N ALA A 531 10.22 -35.95 -12.87
CA ALA A 531 10.00 -34.85 -13.82
C ALA A 531 8.62 -34.83 -14.47
N VAL A 532 7.77 -35.84 -14.25
CA VAL A 532 6.44 -35.90 -14.86
C VAL A 532 5.55 -34.83 -14.23
N GLU A 533 4.96 -33.99 -15.07
CA GLU A 533 4.02 -32.94 -14.67
C GLU A 533 2.64 -33.52 -14.38
N VAL A 534 2.04 -33.03 -13.29
CA VAL A 534 0.69 -33.36 -12.87
C VAL A 534 -0.12 -32.06 -12.77
N PRO A 535 -1.32 -31.99 -13.39
CA PRO A 535 -2.21 -30.86 -13.22
C PRO A 535 -2.74 -30.81 -11.78
N PHE A 536 -2.78 -29.60 -11.24
CA PHE A 536 -3.17 -29.33 -9.86
C PHE A 536 -4.16 -28.17 -9.81
N THR A 537 -5.44 -28.47 -9.58
CA THR A 537 -6.51 -27.47 -9.50
C THR A 537 -6.61 -26.94 -8.08
N VAL A 538 -6.32 -25.66 -7.90
CA VAL A 538 -6.24 -25.00 -6.59
C VAL A 538 -6.73 -23.55 -6.65
N THR A 539 -7.11 -22.96 -5.51
CA THR A 539 -7.34 -21.51 -5.45
C THR A 539 -6.03 -20.75 -5.68
N ARG A 540 -6.09 -19.51 -6.15
CA ARG A 540 -4.90 -18.66 -6.37
C ARG A 540 -4.03 -18.53 -5.13
N ALA A 541 -4.65 -18.35 -3.95
CA ALA A 541 -3.94 -18.30 -2.67
C ALA A 541 -3.17 -19.60 -2.37
N LYS A 542 -3.74 -20.75 -2.74
CA LYS A 542 -3.10 -22.04 -2.55
C LYS A 542 -1.96 -22.25 -3.55
N ALA A 543 -2.10 -21.80 -4.79
CA ALA A 543 -1.03 -21.80 -5.78
C ALA A 543 0.16 -20.95 -5.30
N ALA A 544 -0.10 -19.72 -4.84
CA ALA A 544 0.90 -18.83 -4.27
C ALA A 544 1.65 -19.48 -3.09
N HIS A 545 0.90 -20.04 -2.13
CA HIS A 545 1.50 -20.74 -0.99
C HIS A 545 2.38 -21.93 -1.42
N ILE A 546 1.96 -22.73 -2.41
CA ILE A 546 2.79 -23.84 -2.92
C ILE A 546 4.10 -23.30 -3.49
N ARG A 547 4.04 -22.27 -4.35
CA ARG A 547 5.22 -21.65 -4.95
C ARG A 547 6.17 -21.08 -3.90
N HIS A 548 5.68 -20.28 -2.96
CA HIS A 548 6.52 -19.71 -1.90
C HIS A 548 7.18 -20.79 -1.05
N THR A 549 6.47 -21.89 -0.75
CA THR A 549 7.07 -23.03 -0.03
C THR A 549 8.22 -23.64 -0.83
N LEU A 550 8.02 -23.88 -2.13
CA LEU A 550 9.06 -24.46 -3.00
C LEU A 550 10.26 -23.53 -3.13
N ASP A 551 10.03 -22.23 -3.28
CA ASP A 551 11.07 -21.22 -3.38
C ASP A 551 11.89 -21.08 -2.10
N LEU A 552 11.24 -21.11 -0.93
CA LEU A 552 11.93 -21.14 0.35
C LEU A 552 12.82 -22.38 0.50
N VAL A 553 12.34 -23.55 0.08
CA VAL A 553 13.13 -24.79 0.10
C VAL A 553 14.33 -24.69 -0.84
N GLN A 554 14.14 -24.14 -2.05
CA GLN A 554 15.21 -23.96 -3.01
C GLN A 554 16.29 -22.99 -2.50
N ARG A 555 15.87 -21.88 -1.86
CA ARG A 555 16.77 -20.84 -1.38
C ARG A 555 17.51 -21.21 -0.10
N LEU A 556 16.81 -21.78 0.87
CA LEU A 556 17.38 -22.07 2.19
C LEU A 556 17.98 -23.48 2.29
N GLY A 557 17.47 -24.42 1.50
CA GLY A 557 17.77 -25.84 1.60
C GLY A 557 16.94 -26.56 2.67
N ARG A 558 16.65 -27.86 2.46
CA ARG A 558 15.77 -28.66 3.33
C ARG A 558 16.26 -28.83 4.77
N LYS A 559 17.57 -28.75 4.99
CA LYS A 559 18.21 -28.96 6.30
C LYS A 559 18.41 -27.66 7.09
N ASN A 560 17.99 -26.52 6.54
CA ASN A 560 18.18 -25.23 7.19
C ASN A 560 17.21 -25.08 8.37
N GLU A 561 17.74 -24.74 9.54
CA GLU A 561 16.98 -24.60 10.79
C GLU A 561 15.90 -23.51 10.69
N THR A 562 16.12 -22.48 9.86
CA THR A 562 15.17 -21.38 9.67
C THR A 562 14.03 -21.70 8.69
N LEU A 563 14.13 -22.80 7.92
CA LEU A 563 13.14 -23.15 6.91
C LEU A 563 11.75 -23.34 7.53
N LYS A 564 11.68 -24.01 8.68
CA LYS A 564 10.41 -24.27 9.37
C LYS A 564 9.70 -22.95 9.71
N ALA A 565 10.41 -22.01 10.34
CA ALA A 565 9.84 -20.73 10.76
C ALA A 565 9.33 -19.91 9.56
N ASN A 566 10.11 -19.82 8.48
CA ASN A 566 9.71 -19.09 7.26
C ASN A 566 8.47 -19.71 6.58
N VAL A 567 8.39 -21.05 6.53
CA VAL A 567 7.22 -21.73 5.95
C VAL A 567 6.00 -21.63 6.87
N GLU A 568 6.20 -21.64 8.19
CA GLU A 568 5.13 -21.41 9.18
C GLU A 568 4.55 -19.98 9.09
N GLU A 569 5.39 -18.96 8.87
CA GLU A 569 4.98 -17.58 8.58
C GLU A 569 4.08 -17.55 7.33
N CYS A 570 4.56 -18.08 6.20
CA CYS A 570 3.79 -18.18 4.95
C CYS A 570 2.48 -18.97 5.11
N TYR A 571 2.50 -20.05 5.88
CA TYR A 571 1.31 -20.86 6.13
C TYR A 571 0.30 -20.16 7.04
N THR A 572 0.78 -19.35 7.99
CA THR A 572 -0.06 -18.54 8.88
C THR A 572 -0.80 -17.47 8.08
N GLU A 573 -0.11 -16.73 7.21
CA GLU A 573 -0.72 -15.79 6.27
C GLU A 573 -1.81 -16.45 5.43
N TYR A 574 -1.50 -17.61 4.82
CA TYR A 574 -2.46 -18.38 4.04
C TYR A 574 -3.67 -18.87 4.85
N ARG A 575 -3.50 -19.15 6.14
CA ARG A 575 -4.60 -19.57 7.01
C ARG A 575 -5.51 -18.42 7.41
N ILE A 576 -4.94 -17.24 7.66
CA ILE A 576 -5.70 -16.03 8.02
C ILE A 576 -6.68 -15.67 6.89
N GLY A 577 -6.22 -15.67 5.65
CA GLY A 577 -7.08 -15.27 4.52
C GLY A 577 -8.24 -16.23 4.22
N LYS A 578 -8.24 -17.45 4.78
CA LYS A 578 -9.37 -18.39 4.68
C LYS A 578 -10.57 -18.04 5.54
N HIS A 579 -10.50 -16.97 6.32
CA HIS A 579 -11.60 -16.55 7.17
C HIS A 579 -12.87 -16.36 6.34
N LEU A 580 -13.81 -17.30 6.50
CA LEU A 580 -15.23 -17.27 6.15
C LEU A 580 -15.95 -18.16 7.17
#